data_AF-A0A0R3RNB1-F1
#
_entry.id   AF-A0A0R3RNB1-F1
#
_cell.length_a   1.000
_cell.length_b   1.000
_cell.length_c   1.000
_cell.angle_alpha   90.00
_cell.angle_beta   90.00
_cell.angle_gamma   90.00
#
_symmetry.space_group_name_H-M   'P 1'
#
loop_
_entity.id
_entity.type
_entity.pdbx_description
1 polymer ?
#
loop_
_entity_poly.entity_id
_entity_poly.type
_entity_poly.pdbx_seq_one_letter_code
_entity_poly.pdbx_strand_id
1 'polypeptide(L)'
;FQLTTILKHLFPVPKIDSRRIVTFSNTQDFISFRHHTYSKDEHGEIILKEIGPRFEMRPYLIKMGTIDNADAERTEWALRSYTNSARKRIHLLSVPDDDE
;
A
#
# COMPACT_ATOMS: atom_id res chain seq x y z
N PHE A 1 -9.51 -1.53 -5.23
CA PHE A 1 -8.44 -2.51 -5.52
C PHE A 1 -7.33 -2.05 -6.48
N GLN A 2 -7.42 -0.92 -7.19
CA GLN A 2 -6.35 -0.51 -8.12
C GLN A 2 -5.01 -0.12 -7.47
N LEU A 3 -5.05 0.51 -6.30
CA LEU A 3 -3.83 0.97 -5.63
C LEU A 3 -2.93 -0.20 -5.20
N THR A 4 -3.54 -1.32 -4.78
CA THR A 4 -2.83 -2.58 -4.51
C THR A 4 -2.11 -3.10 -5.75
N THR A 5 -2.77 -3.06 -6.91
CA THR A 5 -2.18 -3.47 -8.19
C THR A 5 -0.98 -2.60 -8.54
N ILE A 6 -1.13 -1.27 -8.49
CA ILE A 6 -0.04 -0.33 -8.78
C ILE A 6 1.16 -0.60 -7.87
N LEU A 7 0.96 -0.68 -6.55
CA LEU A 7 2.05 -0.89 -5.59
C LEU A 7 2.72 -2.25 -5.75
N LYS A 8 1.96 -3.31 -6.06
CA LYS A 8 2.51 -4.65 -6.29
C LYS A 8 3.44 -4.68 -7.51
N HIS A 9 3.08 -3.97 -8.59
CA HIS A 9 3.85 -3.95 -9.83
C HIS A 9 5.08 -3.05 -9.80
N LEU A 10 5.32 -2.31 -8.70
CA LEU A 10 6.60 -1.63 -8.48
C LEU A 10 7.75 -2.60 -8.17
N PHE A 11 7.43 -3.83 -7.78
CA PHE A 11 8.41 -4.83 -7.39
C PHE A 11 8.45 -5.98 -8.40
N PRO A 12 9.65 -6.53 -8.68
CA PRO A 12 9.75 -7.75 -9.47
C PRO A 12 9.14 -8.94 -8.73
N VAL A 13 8.75 -9.97 -9.48
CA VAL A 13 8.25 -11.22 -8.90
C VAL A 13 9.35 -11.84 -8.02
N PRO A 14 9.08 -12.10 -6.73
CA PRO A 14 10.08 -12.65 -5.83
C PRO A 14 10.39 -14.10 -6.20
N LYS A 15 11.64 -14.51 -5.95
CA LYS A 15 12.04 -15.93 -6.01
C LYS A 15 11.50 -16.69 -4.80
N ILE A 16 11.34 -18.00 -4.93
CA ILE A 16 10.82 -18.89 -3.88
C ILE A 16 11.71 -18.88 -2.63
N ASP A 17 13.01 -18.65 -2.79
CA ASP A 17 14.01 -18.59 -1.72
C ASP A 17 14.20 -17.17 -1.12
N SER A 18 13.39 -16.19 -1.56
CA SER A 18 13.53 -14.81 -1.11
C SER A 18 13.13 -14.66 0.36
N ARG A 19 14.06 -14.15 1.17
CA ARG A 19 13.85 -13.88 2.59
C ARG A 19 13.32 -12.48 2.90
N ARG A 20 13.14 -11.64 1.88
CA ARG A 20 12.72 -10.23 2.04
C ARG A 20 11.20 -10.11 1.97
N ILE A 21 10.63 -9.40 2.93
CA ILE A 21 9.20 -9.13 3.06
C ILE A 21 8.99 -7.63 3.12
N VAL A 22 8.12 -7.13 2.25
CA VAL A 22 7.66 -5.75 2.28
C VAL A 22 6.18 -5.78 2.67
N THR A 23 5.83 -5.03 3.71
CA THR A 23 4.48 -4.97 4.25
C THR A 23 3.88 -3.60 3.95
N PHE A 24 2.71 -3.61 3.30
CA PHE A 24 1.82 -2.46 3.17
C PHE A 24 0.57 -2.74 4.00
N SER A 25 0.46 -2.13 5.17
CA SER A 25 -0.72 -2.26 6.05
C SER A 25 -1.57 -1.00 5.94
N ASN A 26 -2.87 -1.15 5.72
CA ASN A 26 -3.79 -0.01 5.65
C ASN A 26 -4.58 0.15 6.96
N THR A 27 -4.49 1.32 7.58
CA THR A 27 -5.28 1.70 8.75
C THR A 27 -5.89 3.08 8.47
N GLN A 28 -7.22 3.17 8.35
CA GLN A 28 -7.93 4.46 8.19
C GLN A 28 -7.41 5.34 7.01
N ASP A 29 -7.17 4.75 5.85
CA ASP A 29 -6.55 5.36 4.64
C ASP A 29 -5.05 5.73 4.79
N PHE A 30 -4.40 5.39 5.90
CA PHE A 30 -2.96 5.47 6.03
C PHE A 30 -2.32 4.12 5.73
N ILE A 31 -1.49 4.09 4.70
CA ILE A 31 -0.69 2.93 4.32
C ILE A 31 0.64 2.99 5.07
N SER A 32 0.77 2.15 6.09
CA SER A 32 2.03 1.88 6.77
C SER A 32 2.92 0.98 5.92
N PHE A 33 4.10 1.49 5.55
CA PHE A 33 5.14 0.72 4.89
C PHE A 33 6.16 0.22 5.89
N ARG A 34 6.51 -1.07 5.82
CA ARG A 34 7.62 -1.67 6.57
C ARG A 34 8.39 -2.65 5.70
N HIS A 35 9.71 -2.70 5.86
CA HIS A 35 10.59 -3.59 5.11
C HIS A 35 11.41 -4.47 6.05
N HIS A 36 11.13 -5.77 6.01
CA HIS A 36 11.72 -6.77 6.87
C HIS A 36 12.45 -7.85 6.07
N THR A 37 13.40 -8.50 6.71
CA THR A 37 13.93 -9.81 6.31
C THR A 37 13.53 -10.81 7.37
N TYR A 38 13.14 -12.01 6.99
CA TYR A 38 12.87 -13.08 7.94
C TYR A 38 14.02 -14.09 7.98
N SER A 39 14.29 -14.60 9.18
CA SER A 39 15.19 -15.72 9.43
C SER A 39 14.44 -16.75 10.26
N LYS A 40 14.62 -18.03 9.95
CA LYS A 40 14.06 -19.13 10.74
C LYS A 40 15.13 -19.59 11.73
N ASP A 41 14.77 -19.63 13.01
CA ASP A 41 15.65 -20.13 14.07
C ASP A 41 15.68 -21.68 14.09
N GLU A 42 16.62 -22.27 14.83
CA GLU A 42 16.75 -23.74 14.94
C GLU A 42 15.48 -24.40 15.51
N HIS A 43 14.76 -23.69 16.39
CA HIS A 43 13.49 -24.12 16.97
C HIS A 43 12.28 -23.89 16.04
N GLY A 44 12.49 -23.30 14.87
CA GLY A 44 11.46 -23.07 13.86
C GLY A 44 10.74 -21.72 13.94
N GLU A 45 11.07 -20.90 14.93
CA GLU A 45 10.52 -19.55 15.10
C GLU A 45 10.96 -18.60 13.98
N ILE A 46 10.06 -17.72 13.56
CA ILE A 46 10.32 -16.72 12.51
C ILE A 46 10.74 -15.41 13.15
N ILE A 47 12.00 -15.04 12.98
CA ILE A 47 12.54 -13.78 13.47
C ILE A 47 12.55 -12.76 12.33
N LEU A 48 11.84 -11.64 12.53
CA LEU A 48 11.82 -10.52 11.59
C LEU A 48 12.87 -9.49 11.99
N LYS A 49 13.74 -9.14 11.04
CA LYS A 49 14.69 -8.04 11.16
C LYS A 49 14.32 -6.93 10.22
N GLU A 50 14.11 -5.73 10.75
CA GLU A 50 13.86 -4.56 9.92
C GLU A 50 15.15 -4.05 9.26
N ILE A 51 15.06 -3.71 7.97
CA ILE A 51 16.22 -3.31 7.17
C ILE A 51 16.01 -2.04 6.34
N GLY A 52 14.78 -1.53 6.25
CA GLY A 52 14.44 -0.41 5.38
C GLY A 52 13.74 0.74 6.12
N PRO A 53 13.34 1.78 5.39
CA PRO A 53 12.69 2.94 5.98
C PRO A 53 11.28 2.59 6.50
N ARG A 54 10.88 3.26 7.57
CA ARG A 54 9.49 3.30 8.05
C ARG A 54 8.86 4.58 7.57
N PHE A 55 7.76 4.45 6.85
CA PHE A 55 6.95 5.61 6.53
C PHE A 55 5.48 5.23 6.48
N GLU A 56 4.65 6.26 6.57
CA GLU A 56 3.21 6.18 6.38
C GLU A 56 2.88 7.06 5.17
N MET A 57 2.09 6.51 4.26
CA MET A 57 1.63 7.23 3.08
C MET A 57 0.12 7.34 3.12
N ARG A 58 -0.38 8.51 2.74
CA ARG A 58 -1.80 8.72 2.50
C ARG A 58 -1.99 9.11 1.03
N PRO A 59 -2.56 8.25 0.19
CA PRO A 59 -2.84 8.60 -1.20
C PRO A 59 -3.78 9.81 -1.27
N TYR A 60 -3.46 10.79 -2.11
CA TYR A 60 -4.26 12.00 -2.27
C TYR A 60 -4.89 12.13 -3.67
N LEU A 61 -4.27 11.53 -4.70
CA LEU A 61 -4.69 11.67 -6.09
C LEU A 61 -4.22 10.48 -6.90
N ILE A 62 -5.08 9.98 -7.78
CA ILE A 62 -4.79 8.96 -8.78
C ILE A 62 -5.22 9.52 -10.13
N LYS A 63 -4.27 9.66 -11.05
CA LYS A 63 -4.49 10.10 -12.44
C LYS A 63 -4.11 8.98 -13.40
N MET A 64 -4.83 8.88 -14.51
CA MET A 64 -4.64 7.82 -15.50
C MET A 64 -3.61 8.22 -16.57
N GLY A 65 -2.34 8.25 -16.16
CA GLY A 65 -1.17 8.26 -17.03
C GLY A 65 0.06 8.89 -16.39
N THR A 66 0.93 9.53 -17.18
CA THR A 66 2.30 9.85 -16.73
C THR A 66 2.39 11.18 -16.00
N ILE A 67 3.46 11.35 -15.21
CA ILE A 67 3.69 12.59 -14.48
C ILE A 67 3.83 13.81 -15.42
N ASP A 68 4.36 13.60 -16.62
CA ASP A 68 4.56 14.66 -17.62
C ASP A 68 3.23 15.13 -18.25
N ASN A 69 2.24 14.24 -18.34
CA ASN A 69 0.92 14.52 -18.92
C ASN A 69 -0.17 14.72 -17.86
N ALA A 70 0.22 14.86 -16.59
CA ALA A 70 -0.70 14.83 -15.47
C ALA A 70 -1.84 15.86 -15.59
N ASP A 71 -1.61 17.03 -16.20
CA ASP A 71 -2.64 18.07 -16.32
C ASP A 71 -3.67 17.82 -17.42
N ALA A 72 -3.32 17.04 -18.44
CA ALA A 72 -4.22 16.71 -19.56
C ALA A 72 -5.07 15.46 -19.28
N GLU A 73 -4.63 14.61 -18.35
CA GLU A 73 -5.22 13.29 -18.13
C GLU A 73 -6.34 13.27 -17.09
N ARG A 74 -7.22 12.27 -17.26
CA ARG A 74 -8.39 12.09 -16.41
C ARG A 74 -7.96 11.74 -14.98
N THR A 75 -8.44 12.53 -14.02
CA THR A 75 -8.38 12.17 -12.60
C THR A 75 -9.35 11.04 -12.33
N GLU A 76 -8.85 9.91 -11.85
CA GLU A 76 -9.67 8.79 -11.46
C GLU A 76 -10.20 8.97 -10.04
N TRP A 77 -9.32 9.31 -9.11
CA TRP A 77 -9.69 9.51 -7.71
C TRP A 77 -8.91 10.66 -7.10
N ALA A 78 -9.58 11.45 -6.25
CA ALA A 78 -8.97 12.54 -5.50
C ALA A 78 -9.51 12.61 -4.07
N LEU A 79 -8.61 12.82 -3.13
CA LEU A 79 -8.93 13.09 -1.73
C LEU A 79 -9.44 14.53 -1.59
N ARG A 80 -10.75 14.70 -1.68
CA ARG A 80 -11.41 16.00 -1.47
C ARG A 80 -11.58 16.29 0.04
N SER A 81 -10.65 16.98 0.68
CA SER A 81 -10.72 17.22 2.14
C SER A 81 -11.86 18.15 2.56
N TYR A 82 -12.22 19.12 1.71
CA TYR A 82 -13.18 20.20 2.03
C TYR A 82 -14.60 19.88 1.57
N THR A 83 -15.16 18.76 2.03
CA THR A 83 -16.56 18.39 1.76
C THR A 83 -17.22 17.95 3.05
N ASN A 84 -18.49 18.33 3.28
CA ASN A 84 -19.21 18.02 4.52
C ASN A 84 -19.25 16.51 4.85
N SER A 85 -19.20 15.65 3.84
CA SER A 85 -19.16 14.19 3.97
C SER A 85 -17.75 13.60 4.05
N ALA A 86 -16.68 14.41 4.07
CA ALA A 86 -15.30 13.92 4.01
C ALA A 86 -14.93 12.98 5.16
N ARG A 87 -15.48 13.20 6.36
CA ARG A 87 -15.24 12.34 7.55
C ARG A 87 -16.05 11.03 7.53
N LYS A 88 -17.06 10.91 6.68
CA LYS A 88 -17.97 9.74 6.61
C LYS A 88 -17.72 8.87 5.38
N ARG A 89 -16.68 9.16 4.60
CA ARG A 89 -16.41 8.43 3.36
C ARG A 89 -15.83 7.05 3.68
N ILE A 90 -16.33 6.05 2.94
CA ILE A 90 -15.77 4.71 2.92
C ILE A 90 -14.34 4.82 2.40
N HIS A 91 -13.41 4.28 3.17
CA HIS A 91 -11.98 4.26 2.88
C HIS A 91 -11.76 3.56 1.55
N LEU A 92 -11.01 4.16 0.62
CA LEU A 92 -10.78 3.57 -0.71
C LEU A 92 -9.97 2.26 -0.63
N LEU A 93 -9.33 2.06 0.52
CA LEU A 93 -8.44 0.96 0.83
C LEU A 93 -9.02 -0.02 1.85
N SER A 94 -10.26 0.17 2.34
CA SER A 94 -10.90 -0.88 3.14
C SER A 94 -11.16 -2.06 2.22
N VAL A 95 -10.53 -3.19 2.53
CA VAL A 95 -10.92 -4.48 1.96
C VAL A 95 -12.39 -4.69 2.39
N PRO A 96 -13.30 -5.07 1.48
CA PRO A 96 -14.62 -5.52 1.92
C PRO A 96 -14.40 -6.63 2.94
N ASP A 97 -15.04 -6.56 4.09
CA ASP A 97 -15.09 -7.72 4.98
C ASP A 97 -15.76 -8.83 4.17
N ASP A 98 -14.97 -9.81 3.72
CA ASP A 98 -15.51 -11.07 3.22
C ASP A 98 -16.13 -11.74 4.47
N ASP A 99 -17.43 -11.50 4.67
CA ASP A 99 -18.26 -12.26 5.61
C ASP A 99 -18.28 -13.73 5.15
N GLU A 100 -17.35 -14.54 5.65
CA GLU A 100 -17.45 -16.01 5.68
C GLU A 100 -16.97 -16.59 7.02
#